data_AF-A0A2N1XZ65-F1
#
_entry.id   AF-A0A2N1XZ65-F1
#
_cell.length_a   1.000
_cell.length_b   1.000
_cell.length_c   1.000
_cell.angle_alpha   90.00
_cell.angle_beta   90.00
_cell.angle_gamma   90.00
#
_symmetry.space_group_name_H-M   'P 1'
#
loop_
_entity.id
_entity.type
_entity.pdbx_description
1 polymer ?
#
loop_
_entity_poly.entity_id
_entity_poly.type
_entity_poly.pdbx_seq_one_letter_code
_entity_poly.pdbx_strand_id
1 'polypeptide(L)' 'MQIAEHCVATFHYTLTDDAGTVIDSSSGREPLAYLHGAGNIVPGLERA' A
#
# COMPACT_ATOMS: atom_id res chain seq x y z
N MET A 1 -15.70 -0.78 -3.34
CA MET A 1 -15.51 0.29 -2.33
C MET A 1 -14.39 1.19 -2.83
N GLN A 2 -14.53 2.51 -2.74
CA GLN A 2 -13.42 3.44 -2.97
C GLN A 2 -12.73 3.72 -1.64
N ILE A 3 -11.39 3.67 -1.61
CA ILE A 3 -10.62 4.17 -0.47
C ILE A 3 -10.63 5.70 -0.59
N ALA A 4 -10.99 6.39 0.48
CA ALA A 4 -11.14 7.85 0.54
C ALA A 4 -10.36 8.41 1.74
N GLU A 5 -10.16 9.73 1.79
CA GLU A 5 -9.41 10.38 2.87
C GLU A 5 -9.96 10.03 4.25
N HIS A 6 -9.05 9.88 5.21
CA HIS A 6 -9.32 9.52 6.61
C HIS A 6 -10.01 8.15 6.79
N CYS A 7 -9.92 7.28 5.78
CA CYS A 7 -10.38 5.90 5.87
C CYS A 7 -9.21 4.96 6.18
N VAL A 8 -9.45 3.97 7.06
CA VAL A 8 -8.51 2.87 7.28
C VAL A 8 -8.82 1.75 6.30
N ALA A 9 -7.82 1.32 5.55
CA ALA A 9 -7.91 0.19 4.64
C ALA A 9 -6.80 -0.83 4.91
N THR A 10 -7.10 -2.08 4.60
CA THR A 10 -6.18 -3.20 4.79
C THR A 10 -6.07 -3.98 3.49
N PHE A 11 -4.85 -4.20 3.00
CA PHE A 11 -4.62 -4.83 1.71
C PHE A 11 -3.30 -5.59 1.63
N HIS A 12 -3.22 -6.55 0.71
CA HIS A 12 -1.96 -7.16 0.31
C HIS A 12 -1.31 -6.34 -0.81
N TYR A 13 0.02 -6.25 -0.78
CA TYR A 13 0.78 -5.44 -1.73
C TYR A 13 2.05 -6.14 -2.21
N THR A 14 2.50 -5.70 -3.38
CA THR A 14 3.84 -5.90 -3.90
C THR A 14 4.32 -4.55 -4.41
N LEU A 15 5.39 -4.04 -3.82
CA LEU A 15 6.03 -2.80 -4.22
C LEU A 15 7.19 -3.13 -5.16
N THR A 16 7.21 -2.50 -6.34
CA THR A 16 8.29 -2.63 -7.31
C THR A 16 8.95 -1.29 -7.59
N ASP A 17 10.20 -1.32 -8.05
CA ASP A 17 10.84 -0.16 -8.70
C ASP A 17 10.36 0.01 -10.15
N ASP A 18 10.87 1.04 -10.84
CA ASP A 18 10.55 1.34 -12.23
C ASP A 18 11.04 0.27 -13.22
N ALA A 19 11.98 -0.58 -12.81
CA ALA A 19 12.47 -1.73 -13.58
C ALA A 19 11.65 -3.01 -13.34
N GLY A 20 10.66 -2.97 -12.44
CA GLY A 20 9.82 -4.11 -12.07
C GLY A 20 10.45 -5.02 -11.01
N THR A 21 11.56 -4.63 -10.40
CA THR A 21 12.19 -5.38 -9.30
C THR A 21 11.34 -5.25 -8.05
N VAL A 22 11.02 -6.37 -7.41
CA VAL A 22 10.28 -6.37 -6.13
C VAL A 22 11.17 -5.81 -5.02
N ILE A 23 10.72 -4.73 -4.41
CA ILE A 23 11.37 -4.09 -3.26
C ILE A 23 10.79 -4.66 -1.97
N ASP A 24 9.47 -4.86 -1.92
CA ASP A 24 8.76 -5.35 -0.73
C ASP A 24 7.43 -6.03 -1.09
N SER A 25 6.93 -6.90 -0.22
CA SER A 25 5.64 -7.56 -0.39
C SER A 25 5.08 -8.06 0.94
N SER A 26 3.76 -8.02 1.08
CA SER A 26 3.04 -8.70 2.16
C SER A 26 2.64 -10.14 1.84
N SER A 27 3.12 -10.70 0.72
CA SER A 27 2.90 -12.11 0.39
C SER A 27 3.49 -13.03 1.49
N GLY A 28 2.67 -13.97 1.97
CA GLY A 28 3.05 -14.87 3.06
C GLY A 28 3.09 -14.23 4.46
N ARG A 29 2.57 -13.00 4.60
CA ARG A 29 2.46 -12.26 5.87
C ARG A 29 1.04 -11.72 6.03
N GLU A 30 0.76 -11.04 7.14
CA GLU A 30 -0.50 -10.33 7.32
C GLU A 30 -0.59 -9.11 6.39
N PRO A 31 -1.80 -8.75 5.91
CA PRO A 31 -2.00 -7.57 5.08
C PRO A 31 -1.73 -6.28 5.86
N LEU A 32 -1.30 -5.25 5.15
CA LEU A 32 -0.93 -3.96 5.74
C LEU A 32 -2.19 -3.11 5.96
N ALA A 33 -2.39 -2.64 7.18
CA ALA A 33 -3.37 -1.61 7.49
C ALA A 33 -2.74 -0.22 7.38
N TYR A 34 -3.43 0.73 6.76
CA TYR A 34 -3.01 2.12 6.68
C TYR A 34 -4.19 3.10 6.74
N LEU A 35 -3.88 4.36 7.04
CA LEU A 35 -4.82 5.48 6.98
C LEU A 35 -4.58 6.29 5.70
N HIS A 36 -5.56 6.32 4.80
CA HIS A 36 -5.44 7.00 3.53
C HIS A 36 -5.50 8.53 3.70
N GLY A 37 -4.58 9.24 3.02
CA GLY A 37 -4.41 10.69 3.11
C GLY A 37 -3.48 11.13 4.25
N ALA A 38 -2.95 10.19 5.04
CA ALA A 38 -2.07 10.51 6.16
C ALA A 38 -0.57 10.51 5.80
N GLY A 39 -0.19 10.08 4.58
CA GLY A 39 1.22 10.08 4.15
C GLY A 39 2.12 9.12 4.93
N ASN A 40 1.52 8.08 5.54
CA ASN A 40 2.23 7.12 6.40
C ASN A 40 2.82 5.92 5.63
N ILE A 41 2.55 5.81 4.32
CA ILE A 41 3.04 4.72 3.47
C ILE A 41 3.72 5.27 2.21
N VAL A 42 4.40 4.38 1.47
CA VAL A 42 5.09 4.76 0.22
C VAL A 42 4.08 5.40 -0.75
N PRO A 43 4.37 6.58 -1.34
CA PRO A 43 3.40 7.30 -2.18
C PRO A 43 2.91 6.50 -3.39
N GLY A 44 3.69 5.56 -3.90
CA GLY A 44 3.26 4.66 -4.97
C GLY A 44 2.10 3.75 -4.55
N LEU A 45 2.10 3.28 -3.30
CA LEU A 45 1.03 2.45 -2.75
C LEU A 45 -0.19 3.28 -2.34
N GLU A 46 -0.01 4.54 -1.94
CA GLU A 46 -1.13 5.40 -1.53
C GLU A 46 -1.95 5.92 -2.72
N ARG A 47 -1.35 6.08 -3.90
CA ARG A 47 -1.98 6.65 -5.11
C ARG A 47 -2.59 5.61 -6.05
N ALA A 48 -2.41 4.32 -5.79
CA ALA A 48 -2.92 3.21 -6.60
C ALA A 48 -4.42 2.97 -6.33
#